data_AF-A0A8T7KZI9-F1
#
_entry.id   AF-A0A8T7KZI9-F1
#
_cell.length_a   1.000
_cell.length_b   1.000
_cell.length_c   1.000
_cell.angle_alpha   90.00
_cell.angle_beta   90.00
_cell.angle_gamma   90.00
#
_symmetry.space_group_name_H-M   'P 1'
#
loop_
_entity.id
_entity.type
_entity.pdbx_description
1 polymer ?
#
loop_
_entity_poly.entity_id
_entity_poly.type
_entity_poly.pdbx_seq_one_letter_code
_entity_poly.pdbx_strand_id
1 'polypeptide(L)'
;MKLRNFFRPENSAQAIVEFAIALPVLLLLLYGLLETGRYLFLYSTVVNASRQAVRYGSATGIGNNGVPRYQDCQGIKAAANTGAYVASFDAIRIYYDSGPSTTQTEYCQSGNSDTSFVPSTNNNSRISVVVEEQYTPIVPRIVPFVSNLISAKSSRTILLSVSIVVTSPPTLSPVAPTATGPSPTSTQTPSRTPTNTPTFTPTRTNTPITHTATMTRTPTVTWTPSMTFTPSNTPTPSFTPTPSRTPTASRTPISNCGSVTHGPEVISGKTFSMTINNPTGVALEVLDVTVSWNHDAGHKTGSDKTLRLQKAELAGTFWTGNVYSTSYTIIPTNLTIPTGTSTIIFTFHQTYTQTDGTERIFINIATNGCQLYPIDSNN
;
A
#
# COMPACT_ATOMS: atom_id res chain seq x y z
N MET A 1 -21.73 72.81 -37.23
CA MET A 1 -22.40 71.58 -36.77
C MET A 1 -22.11 70.45 -37.77
N LYS A 2 -21.30 69.45 -37.39
CA LYS A 2 -21.28 68.09 -37.98
C LYS A 2 -20.25 67.23 -37.22
N LEU A 3 -20.71 66.61 -36.12
CA LEU A 3 -20.03 65.45 -35.52
C LEU A 3 -20.35 64.23 -36.40
N ARG A 4 -19.32 63.64 -37.01
CA ARG A 4 -19.45 62.42 -37.83
C ARG A 4 -19.36 61.18 -36.93
N ASN A 5 -20.41 60.36 -37.00
CA ASN A 5 -20.61 59.04 -36.37
C ASN A 5 -19.34 58.17 -36.35
N PHE A 6 -18.89 57.67 -35.19
CA PHE A 6 -19.30 56.44 -34.46
C PHE A 6 -19.03 55.10 -35.20
N PHE A 7 -17.91 54.47 -34.81
CA PHE A 7 -17.53 53.04 -34.78
C PHE A 7 -17.86 52.13 -35.99
N ARG A 8 -16.81 51.68 -36.71
CA ARG A 8 -16.83 50.53 -37.63
C ARG A 8 -16.69 49.21 -36.86
N PRO A 9 -17.55 48.20 -37.08
CA PRO A 9 -17.37 46.85 -36.55
C PRO A 9 -16.76 45.94 -37.62
N GLU A 10 -15.44 45.91 -37.80
CA GLU A 10 -14.80 45.06 -38.84
C GLU A 10 -14.17 43.75 -38.30
N ASN A 11 -14.22 43.48 -36.98
CA ASN A 11 -13.47 42.35 -36.39
C ASN A 11 -14.30 41.12 -35.99
N SER A 12 -15.64 41.16 -36.06
CA SER A 12 -16.49 40.06 -35.55
C SER A 12 -16.48 38.80 -36.43
N ALA A 13 -16.31 38.94 -37.75
CA ALA A 13 -16.27 37.80 -38.67
C ALA A 13 -14.93 37.02 -38.58
N GLN A 14 -13.82 37.73 -38.38
CA GLN A 14 -12.49 37.13 -38.24
C GLN A 14 -12.39 36.29 -36.94
N ALA A 15 -12.93 36.80 -35.83
CA ALA A 15 -12.94 36.08 -34.56
C ALA A 15 -13.70 34.74 -34.61
N ILE A 16 -14.77 34.65 -35.42
CA ILE A 16 -15.51 33.39 -35.63
C ILE A 16 -14.67 32.36 -36.38
N VAL A 17 -13.91 32.78 -37.39
CA VAL A 17 -13.05 31.88 -38.18
C VAL A 17 -11.86 31.39 -37.37
N GLU A 18 -11.24 32.28 -36.60
CA GLU A 18 -10.15 31.91 -35.68
C GLU A 18 -10.62 30.92 -34.61
N PHE A 19 -11.82 31.12 -34.04
CA PHE A 19 -12.41 30.17 -33.09
C PHE A 19 -12.76 28.82 -33.75
N ALA A 20 -13.28 28.84 -34.98
CA ALA A 20 -13.64 27.63 -35.72
C ALA A 20 -12.43 26.74 -36.04
N ILE A 21 -11.24 27.32 -36.19
CA ILE A 21 -9.99 26.56 -36.42
C ILE A 21 -9.30 26.20 -35.09
N ALA A 22 -9.36 27.07 -34.09
CA ALA A 22 -8.75 26.81 -32.79
C ALA A 22 -9.45 25.66 -32.03
N LEU A 23 -10.77 25.55 -32.13
CA LEU A 23 -11.55 24.57 -31.36
C LEU A 23 -11.22 23.11 -31.75
N PRO A 24 -11.19 22.70 -33.02
CA PRO A 24 -10.78 21.34 -33.40
C PRO A 24 -9.34 20.99 -32.99
N VAL A 25 -8.41 21.95 -33.11
CA VAL A 25 -7.01 21.76 -32.69
C VAL A 25 -6.89 21.61 -31.17
N LEU A 26 -7.62 22.43 -30.42
CA LEU A 26 -7.71 22.35 -28.96
C LEU A 26 -8.30 21.01 -28.51
N LEU A 27 -9.38 20.56 -29.16
CA LEU A 27 -10.00 19.27 -28.87
C LEU A 27 -9.07 18.10 -29.19
N LEU A 28 -8.34 18.13 -30.31
CA LEU A 28 -7.36 17.10 -30.65
C LEU A 28 -6.26 17.01 -29.58
N LEU A 29 -5.74 18.15 -29.13
CA LEU A 29 -4.74 18.20 -28.06
C LEU A 29 -5.31 17.62 -26.75
N LEU A 30 -6.52 18.02 -26.36
CA LEU A 30 -7.17 17.57 -25.13
C LEU A 30 -7.44 16.05 -25.16
N TYR A 31 -8.01 15.53 -26.24
CA TYR A 31 -8.20 14.09 -26.42
C TYR A 31 -6.87 13.33 -26.49
N GLY A 32 -5.83 13.90 -27.10
CA GLY A 32 -4.49 13.31 -27.10
C GLY A 32 -3.91 13.14 -25.70
N LEU A 33 -4.05 14.16 -24.84
CA LEU A 33 -3.63 14.10 -23.44
C LEU A 33 -4.46 13.08 -22.64
N LEU A 34 -5.78 13.06 -22.83
CA LEU A 34 -6.67 12.12 -22.15
C LEU A 34 -6.37 10.66 -22.54
N GLU A 35 -6.16 10.37 -23.82
CA GLU A 35 -5.84 9.02 -24.27
C GLU A 35 -4.48 8.56 -23.78
N THR A 36 -3.48 9.45 -23.80
CA THR A 36 -2.15 9.14 -23.23
C THR A 36 -2.25 8.84 -21.74
N GLY A 37 -3.01 9.65 -20.99
CA GLY A 37 -3.24 9.42 -19.56
C GLY A 37 -3.94 8.10 -19.28
N ARG A 38 -4.97 7.77 -20.06
CA ARG A 38 -5.70 6.50 -19.93
C ARG A 38 -4.85 5.29 -20.30
N TYR A 39 -4.01 5.40 -21.33
CA TYR A 39 -3.06 4.36 -21.72
C TYR A 39 -2.06 4.05 -20.58
N LEU A 40 -1.45 5.08 -20.01
CA LEU A 40 -0.53 4.93 -18.87
C LEU A 40 -1.22 4.35 -17.63
N PHE A 41 -2.46 4.79 -17.36
CA PHE A 41 -3.26 4.24 -16.28
C PHE A 41 -3.51 2.73 -16.48
N LEU A 42 -3.97 2.31 -17.66
CA LEU A 42 -4.20 0.90 -17.98
C LEU A 42 -2.91 0.07 -17.86
N TYR A 43 -1.79 0.56 -18.40
CA TYR A 43 -0.49 -0.10 -18.25
C TYR A 43 -0.12 -0.34 -16.78
N SER A 44 -0.27 0.69 -15.94
CA SER A 44 0.01 0.57 -14.50
C SER A 44 -0.90 -0.45 -13.82
N THR A 45 -2.19 -0.48 -14.18
CA THR A 45 -3.17 -1.43 -13.63
C THR A 45 -2.83 -2.87 -14.01
N VAL A 46 -2.50 -3.16 -15.29
CA VAL A 46 -2.09 -4.51 -15.75
C VAL A 46 -0.81 -4.98 -15.04
N VAL A 47 0.18 -4.08 -14.87
CA VAL A 47 1.41 -4.39 -14.13
C VAL A 47 1.12 -4.71 -12.66
N ASN A 48 0.26 -3.93 -12.01
CA ASN A 48 -0.10 -4.20 -10.62
C ASN A 48 -0.91 -5.49 -10.46
N ALA A 49 -1.83 -5.77 -11.39
CA ALA A 49 -2.62 -7.00 -11.40
C ALA A 49 -1.72 -8.25 -11.46
N SER A 50 -0.77 -8.30 -12.40
CA SER A 50 0.17 -9.43 -12.50
C SER A 50 0.99 -9.63 -11.21
N ARG A 51 1.40 -8.54 -10.55
CA ARG A 51 2.16 -8.60 -9.29
C ARG A 51 1.31 -9.13 -8.13
N GLN A 52 0.05 -8.72 -8.02
CA GLN A 52 -0.83 -9.18 -6.95
C GLN A 52 -1.19 -10.65 -7.12
N ALA A 53 -1.51 -11.09 -8.33
CA ALA A 53 -1.77 -12.48 -8.67
C ALA A 53 -0.61 -13.41 -8.24
N VAL A 54 0.61 -13.04 -8.63
CA VAL A 54 1.82 -13.80 -8.29
C VAL A 54 2.10 -13.80 -6.80
N ARG A 55 1.89 -12.68 -6.10
CA ARG A 55 2.06 -12.61 -4.64
C ARG A 55 1.12 -13.55 -3.91
N TYR A 56 -0.13 -13.63 -4.35
CA TYR A 56 -1.10 -14.56 -3.81
C TYR A 56 -0.66 -16.02 -4.05
N GLY A 57 -0.35 -16.36 -5.30
CA GLY A 57 0.00 -17.73 -5.68
C GLY A 57 1.35 -18.21 -5.12
N SER A 58 2.29 -17.30 -4.83
CA SER A 58 3.58 -17.66 -4.22
C SER A 58 3.55 -17.76 -2.69
N ALA A 59 2.45 -17.35 -2.06
CA ALA A 59 2.34 -17.38 -0.61
C ALA A 59 2.17 -18.81 -0.10
N THR A 60 2.69 -19.07 1.10
CA THR A 60 2.48 -20.34 1.79
C THR A 60 1.07 -20.40 2.38
N GLY A 61 0.57 -21.62 2.59
CA GLY A 61 -0.73 -21.87 3.18
C GLY A 61 -1.82 -22.22 2.18
N ILE A 62 -3.03 -22.32 2.71
CA ILE A 62 -4.23 -22.78 2.00
C ILE A 62 -5.04 -21.56 1.56
N GLY A 63 -5.55 -21.58 0.33
CA GLY A 63 -6.48 -20.60 -0.22
C GLY A 63 -7.90 -20.79 0.30
N ASN A 64 -8.82 -19.93 -0.13
CA ASN A 64 -10.21 -20.00 0.33
C ASN A 64 -10.92 -21.28 -0.14
N ASN A 65 -10.41 -21.91 -1.21
CA ASN A 65 -10.93 -23.14 -1.79
C ASN A 65 -10.39 -24.42 -1.13
N GLY A 66 -9.66 -24.32 -0.01
CA GLY A 66 -9.12 -25.49 0.69
C GLY A 66 -7.90 -26.15 0.03
N VAL A 67 -7.43 -25.60 -1.10
CA VAL A 67 -6.22 -26.03 -1.80
C VAL A 67 -5.04 -25.09 -1.51
N PRO A 68 -3.78 -25.54 -1.61
CA PRO A 68 -2.62 -24.66 -1.52
C PRO A 68 -2.72 -23.47 -2.48
N ARG A 69 -2.26 -22.28 -2.07
CA ARG A 69 -2.45 -21.05 -2.88
C ARG A 69 -1.82 -21.10 -4.28
N TYR A 70 -0.77 -21.89 -4.47
CA TYR A 70 -0.16 -22.11 -5.79
C TYR A 70 -1.02 -22.99 -6.72
N GLN A 71 -2.03 -23.68 -6.20
CA GLN A 71 -3.02 -24.47 -6.95
C GLN A 71 -4.38 -23.76 -7.02
N ASP A 72 -4.59 -22.68 -6.26
CA ASP A 72 -5.85 -21.92 -6.23
C ASP A 72 -5.95 -20.96 -7.42
N CYS A 73 -6.32 -21.49 -8.58
CA CYS A 73 -6.48 -20.72 -9.82
C CYS A 73 -7.47 -19.56 -9.65
N GLN A 74 -8.59 -19.77 -8.96
CA GLN A 74 -9.59 -18.74 -8.71
C GLN A 74 -9.02 -17.65 -7.80
N GLY A 75 -8.33 -18.02 -6.72
CA GLY A 75 -7.69 -17.07 -5.80
C GLY A 75 -6.63 -16.20 -6.50
N ILE A 76 -5.82 -16.80 -7.38
CA ILE A 76 -4.81 -16.08 -8.19
C ILE A 76 -5.49 -15.10 -9.16
N LYS A 77 -6.54 -15.54 -9.87
CA LYS A 77 -7.31 -14.69 -10.79
C LYS A 77 -8.06 -13.58 -10.05
N ALA A 78 -8.62 -13.87 -8.87
CA ALA A 78 -9.28 -12.88 -8.02
C ALA A 78 -8.29 -11.82 -7.51
N ALA A 79 -7.09 -12.24 -7.09
CA ALA A 79 -6.03 -11.33 -6.65
C ALA A 79 -5.53 -10.40 -7.77
N ALA A 80 -5.54 -10.85 -9.03
CA ALA A 80 -5.28 -9.98 -10.17
C ALA A 80 -6.35 -8.88 -10.30
N ASN A 81 -7.61 -9.24 -10.03
CA ASN A 81 -8.78 -8.37 -10.19
C ASN A 81 -9.03 -7.41 -9.03
N THR A 82 -8.37 -7.57 -7.87
CA THR A 82 -8.53 -6.67 -6.71
C THR A 82 -8.22 -5.20 -7.01
N GLY A 83 -7.38 -4.93 -8.02
CA GLY A 83 -7.03 -3.57 -8.46
C GLY A 83 -7.72 -3.12 -9.76
N ALA A 84 -8.63 -3.94 -10.31
CA ALA A 84 -9.23 -3.68 -11.61
C ALA A 84 -10.41 -2.69 -11.46
N TYR A 85 -10.16 -1.41 -11.75
CA TYR A 85 -11.11 -0.32 -11.47
C TYR A 85 -12.25 -0.19 -12.51
N VAL A 86 -12.07 -0.73 -13.73
CA VAL A 86 -12.96 -0.44 -14.87
C VAL A 86 -13.60 -1.70 -15.46
N ALA A 87 -12.94 -2.86 -15.39
CA ALA A 87 -13.47 -4.18 -15.74
C ALA A 87 -12.54 -5.26 -15.16
N SER A 88 -13.05 -6.47 -14.92
CA SER A 88 -12.19 -7.62 -14.62
C SER A 88 -11.34 -7.98 -15.83
N PHE A 89 -10.11 -8.43 -15.61
CA PHE A 89 -9.26 -8.97 -16.66
C PHE A 89 -9.77 -10.36 -17.07
N ASP A 90 -10.12 -10.51 -18.34
CA ASP A 90 -10.56 -11.79 -18.90
C ASP A 90 -9.36 -12.68 -19.29
N ALA A 91 -8.24 -12.07 -19.70
CA ALA A 91 -7.03 -12.75 -20.14
C ALA A 91 -5.95 -12.78 -19.04
N ILE A 92 -6.10 -13.71 -18.09
CA ILE A 92 -5.10 -14.00 -17.06
C ILE A 92 -4.52 -15.40 -17.29
N ARG A 93 -3.24 -15.47 -17.68
CA ARG A 93 -2.53 -16.72 -17.96
C ARG A 93 -1.50 -17.00 -16.87
N ILE A 94 -1.54 -18.20 -16.32
CA ILE A 94 -0.71 -18.61 -15.18
C ILE A 94 0.24 -19.70 -15.64
N TYR A 95 1.52 -19.51 -15.37
CA TYR A 95 2.59 -20.41 -15.76
C TYR A 95 3.43 -20.80 -14.54
N TYR A 96 4.07 -21.94 -14.61
CA TYR A 96 5.17 -22.29 -13.71
C TYR A 96 6.44 -22.61 -14.50
N ASP A 97 7.58 -22.32 -13.88
CA ASP A 97 8.91 -22.60 -14.40
C ASP A 97 9.88 -22.94 -13.25
N SER A 98 11.10 -23.34 -13.57
CA SER A 98 12.16 -23.60 -12.59
C SER A 98 13.27 -22.53 -12.63
N GLY A 99 12.97 -21.36 -13.21
CA GLY A 99 13.92 -20.28 -13.45
C GLY A 99 13.70 -19.53 -14.77
N PRO A 100 14.26 -18.32 -14.92
CA PRO A 100 14.01 -17.40 -16.05
C PRO A 100 14.46 -17.90 -17.44
N SER A 101 15.17 -19.02 -17.53
CA SER A 101 15.64 -19.65 -18.78
C SER A 101 15.04 -21.05 -19.02
N THR A 102 14.06 -21.47 -18.21
CA THR A 102 13.42 -22.78 -18.33
C THR A 102 12.10 -22.68 -19.10
N THR A 103 11.69 -23.77 -19.72
CA THR A 103 10.42 -23.80 -20.47
C THR A 103 9.26 -23.58 -19.50
N GLN A 104 8.44 -22.56 -19.79
CA GLN A 104 7.26 -22.28 -18.98
C GLN A 104 6.12 -23.20 -19.39
N THR A 105 5.44 -23.78 -18.41
CA THR A 105 4.24 -24.59 -18.64
C THR A 105 3.03 -23.82 -18.14
N GLU A 106 2.02 -23.66 -18.99
CA GLU A 106 0.75 -23.04 -18.61
C GLU A 106 -0.08 -24.03 -17.79
N TYR A 107 -0.74 -23.52 -16.75
CA TYR A 107 -1.68 -24.28 -15.93
C TYR A 107 -2.85 -23.36 -15.54
N CYS A 108 -3.89 -23.88 -14.88
CA CYS A 108 -5.10 -23.13 -14.57
C CYS A 108 -5.89 -22.61 -15.79
N GLN A 109 -5.83 -23.35 -16.92
CA GLN A 109 -6.56 -23.01 -18.15
C GLN A 109 -8.08 -23.08 -17.96
N SER A 110 -8.56 -23.99 -17.11
CA SER A 110 -9.98 -24.09 -16.73
C SER A 110 -10.12 -24.54 -15.27
N GLY A 111 -11.23 -24.18 -14.64
CA GLY A 111 -11.54 -24.56 -13.25
C GLY A 111 -11.01 -23.60 -12.18
N ASN A 112 -11.42 -23.90 -10.94
CA ASN A 112 -11.10 -23.07 -9.76
C ASN A 112 -9.76 -23.45 -9.10
N SER A 113 -9.28 -24.66 -9.35
CA SER A 113 -8.01 -25.18 -8.84
C SER A 113 -7.37 -26.15 -9.81
N ASP A 114 -6.04 -26.24 -9.81
CA ASP A 114 -5.27 -27.12 -10.69
C ASP A 114 -4.12 -27.79 -9.91
N THR A 115 -4.15 -29.12 -9.83
CA THR A 115 -3.17 -29.94 -9.11
C THR A 115 -2.00 -30.37 -9.97
N SER A 116 -1.99 -30.04 -11.26
CA SER A 116 -0.93 -30.41 -12.21
C SER A 116 0.41 -29.78 -11.85
N PHE A 117 0.38 -28.67 -11.13
CA PHE A 117 1.56 -28.01 -10.61
C PHE A 117 1.82 -28.38 -9.14
N VAL A 118 2.99 -28.98 -8.90
CA VAL A 118 3.53 -29.25 -7.58
C VAL A 118 4.94 -28.66 -7.51
N PRO A 119 5.20 -27.66 -6.64
CA PRO A 119 6.52 -27.09 -6.45
C PRO A 119 7.54 -28.14 -6.03
N SER A 120 8.77 -28.04 -6.54
CA SER A 120 9.87 -28.92 -6.14
C SER A 120 10.35 -28.59 -4.72
N THR A 121 10.77 -29.61 -3.99
CA THR A 121 11.32 -29.52 -2.63
C THR A 121 12.63 -28.73 -2.54
N ASN A 122 13.28 -28.48 -3.69
CA ASN A 122 14.51 -27.69 -3.77
C ASN A 122 14.25 -26.18 -3.88
N ASN A 123 13.00 -25.72 -3.71
CA ASN A 123 12.61 -24.31 -3.78
C ASN A 123 13.02 -23.59 -5.08
N ASN A 124 13.13 -24.34 -6.18
CA ASN A 124 13.48 -23.80 -7.51
C ASN A 124 12.25 -23.48 -8.36
N SER A 125 11.06 -23.90 -7.93
CA SER A 125 9.82 -23.65 -8.66
C SER A 125 9.39 -22.19 -8.51
N ARG A 126 8.99 -21.60 -9.63
CA ARG A 126 8.58 -20.21 -9.74
C ARG A 126 7.25 -20.15 -10.47
N ILE A 127 6.33 -19.38 -9.90
CA ILE A 127 5.06 -19.03 -10.55
C ILE A 127 5.23 -17.74 -11.34
N SER A 128 4.66 -17.69 -12.53
CA SER A 128 4.69 -16.56 -13.46
C SER A 128 3.27 -16.26 -13.93
N VAL A 129 2.77 -15.04 -13.76
CA VAL A 129 1.44 -14.66 -14.23
C VAL A 129 1.58 -13.56 -15.27
N VAL A 130 0.89 -13.76 -16.39
CA VAL A 130 0.74 -12.80 -17.48
C VAL A 130 -0.69 -12.31 -17.47
N VAL A 131 -0.86 -10.99 -17.41
CA VAL A 131 -2.17 -10.33 -17.52
C VAL A 131 -2.17 -9.51 -18.80
N GLU A 132 -3.25 -9.63 -19.56
CA GLU A 132 -3.40 -8.97 -20.85
C GLU A 132 -4.70 -8.18 -20.90
N GLU A 133 -4.64 -6.99 -21.48
CA GLU A 133 -5.79 -6.10 -21.63
C GLU A 133 -5.74 -5.39 -22.99
N GLN A 134 -6.87 -5.31 -23.68
CA GLN A 134 -6.95 -4.64 -24.97
C GLN A 134 -7.20 -3.14 -24.79
N TYR A 135 -6.27 -2.31 -25.27
CA TYR A 135 -6.47 -0.87 -25.31
C TYR A 135 -7.21 -0.47 -26.58
N THR A 136 -8.44 0.01 -26.45
CA THR A 136 -9.24 0.60 -27.54
C THR A 136 -9.40 2.10 -27.33
N PRO A 137 -8.88 2.98 -28.22
CA PRO A 137 -9.08 4.42 -28.13
C PRO A 137 -10.56 4.81 -28.21
N ILE A 138 -10.96 5.86 -27.52
CA ILE A 138 -12.31 6.47 -27.55
C ILE A 138 -12.54 7.15 -28.89
N VAL A 139 -11.50 7.78 -29.47
CA VAL A 139 -11.54 8.47 -30.77
C VAL A 139 -10.48 7.92 -31.73
N PRO A 140 -10.65 6.68 -32.22
CA PRO A 140 -9.62 5.95 -32.99
C PRO A 140 -9.30 6.56 -34.36
N ARG A 141 -10.10 7.53 -34.85
CA ARG A 141 -9.89 8.21 -36.14
C ARG A 141 -9.24 9.59 -36.03
N ILE A 142 -9.17 10.18 -34.83
CA ILE A 142 -8.74 11.57 -34.64
C ILE A 142 -7.31 11.63 -34.07
N VAL A 143 -6.95 10.68 -33.22
CA VAL A 143 -5.62 10.54 -32.64
C VAL A 143 -4.93 9.28 -33.16
N PRO A 144 -3.62 9.31 -33.45
CA PRO A 144 -2.89 8.21 -34.10
C PRO A 144 -2.60 7.02 -33.17
N PHE A 145 -3.37 6.82 -32.10
CA PHE A 145 -3.23 5.67 -31.24
C PHE A 145 -3.88 4.45 -31.89
N VAL A 146 -3.07 3.43 -32.17
CA VAL A 146 -3.55 2.13 -32.68
C VAL A 146 -4.04 1.31 -31.49
N SER A 147 -5.11 0.55 -31.69
CA SER A 147 -5.56 -0.43 -30.70
C SER A 147 -4.47 -1.48 -30.49
N ASN A 148 -3.98 -1.61 -29.26
CA ASN A 148 -2.85 -2.48 -28.94
C ASN A 148 -3.19 -3.36 -27.73
N LEU A 149 -2.58 -4.55 -27.68
CA LEU A 149 -2.65 -5.41 -26.51
C LEU A 149 -1.60 -4.98 -25.49
N ILE A 150 -2.03 -4.59 -24.29
CA ILE A 150 -1.15 -4.31 -23.16
C ILE A 150 -0.96 -5.61 -22.40
N SER A 151 0.29 -6.06 -22.28
CA SER A 151 0.64 -7.29 -21.56
C SER A 151 1.68 -7.00 -20.48
N ALA A 152 1.48 -7.53 -19.28
CA ALA A 152 2.46 -7.47 -18.19
C ALA A 152 2.67 -8.84 -17.57
N LYS A 153 3.94 -9.16 -17.31
CA LYS A 153 4.38 -10.41 -16.70
C LYS A 153 5.05 -10.15 -15.36
N SER A 154 4.63 -10.86 -14.33
CA SER A 154 5.30 -10.89 -13.03
C SER A 154 5.59 -12.34 -12.63
N SER A 155 6.58 -12.57 -11.77
CA SER A 155 6.90 -13.94 -11.36
C SER A 155 7.65 -13.99 -10.02
N ARG A 156 7.41 -15.04 -9.21
CA ARG A 156 8.00 -15.24 -7.88
C ARG A 156 8.28 -16.72 -7.61
N THR A 157 9.36 -16.97 -6.86
CA THR A 157 9.74 -18.31 -6.40
C THR A 157 8.82 -18.75 -5.25
N ILE A 158 8.46 -20.02 -5.22
CA ILE A 158 7.68 -20.65 -4.15
C ILE A 158 8.66 -21.35 -3.20
N LEU A 159 8.53 -21.08 -1.91
CA LEU A 159 9.29 -21.78 -0.86
C LEU A 159 8.40 -22.86 -0.25
N LEU A 160 8.77 -24.12 -0.46
CA LEU A 160 8.02 -25.28 0.04
C LEU A 160 8.58 -25.79 1.37
N SER A 161 9.91 -25.85 1.50
CA SER A 161 10.56 -26.34 2.72
C SER A 161 11.86 -25.61 3.00
N VAL A 162 12.08 -25.25 4.27
CA VAL A 162 13.36 -24.73 4.76
C VAL A 162 13.90 -25.74 5.77
N SER A 163 15.08 -26.29 5.51
CA SER A 163 15.74 -27.18 6.46
C SER A 163 16.27 -26.36 7.64
N ILE A 164 15.70 -26.56 8.82
CA ILE A 164 16.23 -26.01 10.07
C ILE A 164 17.21 -27.04 10.63
N VAL A 165 18.50 -26.77 10.53
CA VAL A 165 19.52 -27.62 11.14
C VAL A 165 19.66 -27.20 12.60
N VAL A 166 19.08 -27.99 13.52
CA VAL A 166 19.31 -27.83 14.95
C VAL A 166 20.57 -28.63 15.29
N THR A 167 21.74 -27.98 15.28
CA THR A 167 23.04 -28.64 15.52
C THR A 167 23.25 -29.05 16.98
N SER A 168 22.43 -28.57 17.92
CA SER A 168 22.37 -29.04 19.29
C SER A 168 21.09 -28.55 19.97
N PRO A 169 20.45 -29.35 20.83
CA PRO A 169 19.41 -28.83 21.70
C PRO A 169 19.97 -27.69 22.57
N PRO A 170 19.15 -26.69 22.96
CA PRO A 170 19.60 -25.64 23.87
C PRO A 170 19.99 -26.28 25.21
N THR A 171 21.30 -26.38 25.47
CA THR A 171 21.82 -26.79 26.77
C THR A 171 21.64 -25.63 27.74
N LEU A 172 20.77 -25.81 28.74
CA LEU A 172 20.67 -24.94 29.90
C LEU A 172 21.89 -25.13 30.80
N SER A 173 23.03 -24.50 30.44
CA SER A 173 24.17 -24.39 31.36
C SER A 173 24.03 -23.13 32.21
N PRO A 174 24.02 -23.22 33.55
CA PRO A 174 24.11 -22.05 34.40
C PRO A 174 25.51 -21.44 34.29
N VAL A 175 25.64 -20.38 33.50
CA VAL A 175 26.86 -19.59 33.43
C VAL A 175 26.83 -18.57 34.57
N ALA A 176 27.68 -18.79 35.58
CA ALA A 176 28.01 -17.76 36.57
C ALA A 176 28.75 -16.59 35.87
N PRO A 177 28.47 -15.33 36.23
CA PRO A 177 29.09 -14.18 35.57
C PRO A 177 30.55 -14.06 36.00
N THR A 178 31.48 -14.43 35.12
CA THR A 178 32.88 -14.00 35.20
C THR A 178 33.13 -12.97 34.11
N ALA A 179 33.30 -11.73 34.52
CA ALA A 179 33.68 -10.63 33.65
C ALA A 179 35.18 -10.68 33.39
N THR A 180 35.57 -11.03 32.17
CA THR A 180 36.86 -10.64 31.59
C THR A 180 36.70 -10.55 30.07
N GLY A 181 36.71 -9.32 29.55
CA GLY A 181 36.95 -9.07 28.12
C GLY A 181 38.35 -9.58 27.72
N PRO A 182 38.54 -9.90 26.43
CA PRO A 182 38.88 -8.83 25.50
C PRO A 182 38.19 -8.91 24.12
N SER A 183 37.93 -7.71 23.59
CA SER A 183 37.94 -7.24 22.19
C SER A 183 37.75 -8.24 21.04
N PRO A 184 36.64 -8.18 20.28
CA PRO A 184 36.55 -8.82 18.97
C PRO A 184 37.14 -7.92 17.87
N THR A 185 38.19 -8.43 17.22
CA THR A 185 38.68 -7.99 15.91
C THR A 185 37.59 -8.17 14.86
N SER A 186 37.26 -7.11 14.11
CA SER A 186 36.30 -7.19 13.01
C SER A 186 36.86 -8.00 11.84
N THR A 187 36.17 -9.07 11.45
CA THR A 187 36.36 -9.73 10.16
C THR A 187 35.19 -9.31 9.27
N GLN A 188 35.49 -8.52 8.25
CA GLN A 188 34.50 -8.06 7.27
C GLN A 188 34.12 -9.20 6.32
N THR A 189 32.83 -9.52 6.26
CA THR A 189 32.26 -10.33 5.18
C THR A 189 31.47 -9.39 4.27
N PRO A 190 31.73 -9.32 2.95
CA PRO A 190 31.01 -8.41 2.06
C PRO A 190 29.63 -9.00 1.72
N SER A 191 28.56 -8.44 2.30
CA SER A 191 27.18 -8.77 1.93
C SER A 191 26.62 -7.75 0.94
N ARG A 192 25.99 -8.28 -0.11
CA ARG A 192 25.59 -7.61 -1.34
C ARG A 192 24.45 -6.60 -1.13
N THR A 193 24.55 -5.51 -1.88
CA THR A 193 23.60 -4.41 -2.05
C THR A 193 22.18 -4.88 -2.48
N PRO A 194 21.11 -4.43 -1.82
CA PRO A 194 19.78 -4.37 -2.40
C PRO A 194 19.48 -2.98 -2.99
N THR A 195 19.11 -2.95 -4.27
CA THR A 195 18.63 -1.78 -5.01
C THR A 195 17.19 -1.45 -4.58
N ASN A 196 16.99 -0.29 -3.94
CA ASN A 196 15.67 0.24 -3.62
C ASN A 196 15.00 0.86 -4.87
N THR A 197 13.80 0.39 -5.21
CA THR A 197 12.88 1.05 -6.15
C THR A 197 11.73 1.68 -5.35
N PRO A 198 11.55 3.02 -5.35
CA PRO A 198 10.42 3.65 -4.66
C PRO A 198 9.13 3.50 -5.47
N THR A 199 8.06 3.05 -4.82
CA THR A 199 6.68 3.05 -5.35
C THR A 199 5.92 4.17 -4.66
N PHE A 200 5.45 5.17 -5.42
CA PHE A 200 4.58 6.24 -4.91
C PHE A 200 3.12 5.77 -4.96
N THR A 201 2.44 5.86 -3.81
CA THR A 201 0.98 5.69 -3.71
C THR A 201 0.35 7.06 -3.50
N PRO A 202 -0.55 7.56 -4.38
CA PRO A 202 -1.30 8.79 -4.12
C PRO A 202 -2.54 8.50 -3.27
N THR A 203 -2.65 9.19 -2.13
CA THR A 203 -3.87 9.21 -1.29
C THR A 203 -4.81 10.32 -1.76
N ARG A 204 -6.09 9.98 -1.94
CA ARG A 204 -7.14 10.88 -2.44
C ARG A 204 -7.86 11.54 -1.25
N THR A 205 -7.79 12.88 -1.15
CA THR A 205 -8.61 13.67 -0.22
C THR A 205 -9.87 14.14 -0.97
N ASN A 206 -11.06 13.74 -0.51
CA ASN A 206 -12.33 14.24 -1.01
C ASN A 206 -12.70 15.53 -0.26
N THR A 207 -12.70 16.66 -0.96
CA THR A 207 -13.30 17.92 -0.49
C THR A 207 -14.57 18.19 -1.31
N PRO A 208 -15.72 18.50 -0.71
CA PRO A 208 -16.89 18.96 -1.47
C PRO A 208 -16.71 20.41 -1.90
N ILE A 209 -16.85 20.72 -3.20
CA ILE A 209 -16.87 22.09 -3.71
C ILE A 209 -18.31 22.45 -4.06
N THR A 210 -18.87 23.42 -3.34
CA THR A 210 -20.13 24.09 -3.63
C THR A 210 -19.93 25.10 -4.75
N HIS A 211 -20.70 24.99 -5.83
CA HIS A 211 -20.71 25.94 -6.94
C HIS A 211 -21.52 27.20 -6.56
N THR A 212 -20.88 28.36 -6.58
CA THR A 212 -21.57 29.65 -6.70
C THR A 212 -20.91 30.44 -7.83
N ALA A 213 -21.64 30.61 -8.93
CA ALA A 213 -21.23 31.44 -10.06
C ALA A 213 -21.65 32.89 -9.82
N THR A 214 -20.70 33.81 -9.91
CA THR A 214 -21.00 35.25 -10.06
C THR A 214 -20.27 35.75 -11.30
N MET A 215 -21.04 36.06 -12.35
CA MET A 215 -20.56 36.74 -13.55
C MET A 215 -20.38 38.23 -13.26
N THR A 216 -19.25 38.81 -13.67
CA THR A 216 -19.12 40.26 -13.83
C THR A 216 -18.37 40.56 -15.13
N ARG A 217 -19.05 41.20 -16.09
CA ARG A 217 -18.52 41.77 -17.35
C ARG A 217 -17.64 42.99 -17.00
N THR A 218 -16.60 43.38 -17.74
CA THR A 218 -16.58 44.25 -18.96
C THR A 218 -15.13 44.84 -19.08
N PRO A 219 -14.75 45.64 -20.11
CA PRO A 219 -14.28 45.33 -21.48
C PRO A 219 -12.76 45.54 -21.76
N THR A 220 -12.38 45.13 -22.97
CA THR A 220 -11.12 45.18 -23.73
C THR A 220 -10.48 46.57 -23.93
N VAL A 221 -9.13 46.64 -23.97
CA VAL A 221 -8.38 47.57 -24.85
C VAL A 221 -7.24 46.81 -25.55
N THR A 222 -7.23 46.94 -26.87
CA THR A 222 -6.26 46.38 -27.82
C THR A 222 -5.33 47.51 -28.29
N TRP A 223 -4.01 47.27 -28.32
CA TRP A 223 -3.07 47.96 -29.22
C TRP A 223 -1.98 46.97 -29.69
N THR A 224 -1.73 46.98 -30.99
CA THR A 224 -0.60 46.41 -31.74
C THR A 224 -0.20 47.46 -32.80
N PRO A 225 0.97 47.40 -33.47
CA PRO A 225 2.24 46.71 -33.18
C PRO A 225 3.47 47.66 -33.37
N SER A 226 4.69 47.18 -33.06
CA SER A 226 5.90 47.57 -33.79
C SER A 226 6.97 46.48 -33.62
N MET A 227 7.48 45.96 -34.74
CA MET A 227 8.59 45.02 -34.77
C MET A 227 9.91 45.77 -34.71
N THR A 228 10.83 45.31 -33.85
CA THR A 228 12.27 45.41 -34.11
C THR A 228 12.94 44.14 -33.58
N PHE A 229 13.30 43.23 -34.49
CA PHE A 229 14.16 42.09 -34.14
C PHE A 229 15.61 42.56 -34.11
N THR A 230 16.17 42.66 -32.91
CA THR A 230 17.61 42.76 -32.69
C THR A 230 18.11 41.37 -32.29
N PRO A 231 19.07 40.74 -33.00
CA PRO A 231 19.66 39.50 -32.54
C PRO A 231 20.56 39.80 -31.33
N SER A 232 20.09 39.43 -30.13
CA SER A 232 20.93 39.39 -28.93
C SER A 232 21.51 37.98 -28.80
N ASN A 233 22.83 37.86 -28.92
CA ASN A 233 23.58 36.69 -28.49
C ASN A 233 23.47 36.58 -26.97
N THR A 234 22.39 35.96 -26.50
CA THR A 234 22.21 35.62 -25.08
C THR A 234 22.73 34.19 -24.89
N PRO A 235 23.74 33.98 -24.04
CA PRO A 235 24.26 32.64 -23.77
C PRO A 235 23.16 31.77 -23.17
N THR A 236 23.10 30.53 -23.65
CA THR A 236 22.23 29.44 -23.22
C THR A 236 22.14 29.40 -21.68
N PRO A 237 20.94 29.39 -21.07
CA PRO A 237 20.83 29.09 -19.65
C PRO A 237 21.37 27.68 -19.41
N SER A 238 22.51 27.61 -18.74
CA SER A 238 23.04 26.38 -18.16
C SER A 238 21.93 25.73 -17.33
N PHE A 239 21.79 24.41 -17.47
CA PHE A 239 20.97 23.59 -16.59
C PHE A 239 21.28 23.96 -15.15
N THR A 240 20.35 24.68 -14.53
CA THR A 240 20.38 24.87 -13.08
C THR A 240 19.88 23.56 -12.52
N PRO A 241 20.70 22.77 -11.79
CA PRO A 241 20.20 21.57 -11.14
C PRO A 241 19.07 22.01 -10.22
N THR A 242 17.86 21.57 -10.55
CA THR A 242 16.71 21.71 -9.67
C THR A 242 17.13 21.11 -8.32
N PRO A 243 16.92 21.79 -7.18
CA PRO A 243 17.20 21.17 -5.89
C PRO A 243 16.41 19.87 -5.84
N SER A 244 17.13 18.75 -5.90
CA SER A 244 16.60 17.43 -5.64
C SER A 244 15.81 17.54 -4.35
N ARG A 245 14.58 16.99 -4.32
CA ARG A 245 13.92 16.76 -3.04
C ARG A 245 14.94 16.03 -2.19
N THR A 246 15.47 16.70 -1.18
CA THR A 246 16.31 16.08 -0.17
C THR A 246 15.50 14.86 0.28
N PRO A 247 16.01 13.62 0.14
CA PRO A 247 15.30 12.47 0.68
C PRO A 247 15.01 12.81 2.14
N THR A 248 13.74 12.90 2.49
CA THR A 248 13.33 13.03 3.89
C THR A 248 14.09 11.95 4.62
N ALA A 249 14.93 12.32 5.59
CA ALA A 249 15.77 11.38 6.32
C ALA A 249 14.88 10.21 6.76
N SER A 250 15.04 9.06 6.10
CA SER A 250 14.38 7.84 6.53
C SER A 250 14.95 7.57 7.91
N ARG A 251 14.09 7.55 8.93
CA ARG A 251 14.52 7.32 10.30
C ARG A 251 15.38 6.06 10.30
N THR A 252 16.60 6.19 10.82
CA THR A 252 17.56 5.11 10.91
C THR A 252 16.88 3.89 11.53
N PRO A 253 16.97 2.71 10.91
CA PRO A 253 16.32 1.52 11.43
C PRO A 253 16.84 1.23 12.84
N ILE A 254 15.93 0.96 13.76
CA ILE A 254 16.24 0.61 15.15
C ILE A 254 16.47 -0.91 15.20
N SER A 255 17.58 -1.34 15.77
CA SER A 255 17.99 -2.75 15.76
C SER A 255 17.60 -3.53 17.02
N ASN A 256 17.19 -2.86 18.10
CA ASN A 256 16.87 -3.48 19.39
C ASN A 256 15.35 -3.61 19.65
N CYS A 257 14.52 -3.67 18.60
CA CYS A 257 13.08 -3.85 18.75
C CYS A 257 12.68 -5.18 19.42
N GLY A 258 13.52 -6.22 19.30
CA GLY A 258 13.33 -7.49 20.01
C GLY A 258 13.52 -7.41 21.53
N SER A 259 13.95 -6.25 22.07
CA SER A 259 14.02 -6.01 23.52
C SER A 259 12.72 -5.44 24.10
N VAL A 260 11.72 -5.13 23.27
CA VAL A 260 10.39 -4.72 23.75
C VAL A 260 9.72 -5.92 24.39
N THR A 261 9.23 -5.74 25.62
CA THR A 261 8.56 -6.79 26.38
C THR A 261 7.17 -6.31 26.81
N HIS A 262 6.31 -7.25 27.19
CA HIS A 262 5.03 -6.95 27.81
C HIS A 262 4.87 -7.71 29.13
N GLY A 263 3.97 -7.22 29.98
CA GLY A 263 3.55 -7.91 31.19
C GLY A 263 2.37 -8.86 30.92
N PRO A 264 1.83 -9.46 31.99
CA PRO A 264 0.65 -10.31 31.89
C PRO A 264 -0.58 -9.49 31.50
N GLU A 265 -1.53 -10.18 30.91
CA GLU A 265 -2.88 -9.67 30.74
C GLU A 265 -3.57 -9.49 32.09
N VAL A 266 -4.19 -8.34 32.29
CA VAL A 266 -4.88 -7.99 33.54
C VAL A 266 -6.29 -7.53 33.22
N ILE A 267 -7.26 -8.25 33.78
CA ILE A 267 -8.66 -7.87 33.77
C ILE A 267 -9.02 -7.31 35.15
N SER A 268 -9.56 -6.10 35.17
CA SER A 268 -9.98 -5.43 36.40
C SER A 268 -11.20 -4.55 36.13
N GLY A 269 -12.29 -4.79 36.86
CA GLY A 269 -13.53 -4.04 36.67
C GLY A 269 -14.05 -4.12 35.23
N LYS A 270 -14.02 -3.00 34.50
CA LYS A 270 -14.46 -2.92 33.09
C LYS A 270 -13.30 -2.98 32.09
N THR A 271 -12.07 -3.17 32.55
CA THR A 271 -10.89 -3.01 31.71
C THR A 271 -10.16 -4.32 31.49
N PHE A 272 -9.69 -4.52 30.26
CA PHE A 272 -8.69 -5.51 29.88
C PHE A 272 -7.43 -4.76 29.48
N SER A 273 -6.29 -5.09 30.07
CA SER A 273 -5.08 -4.29 29.94
C SER A 273 -3.82 -5.14 29.93
N MET A 274 -2.75 -4.57 29.40
CA MET A 274 -1.42 -5.16 29.39
C MET A 274 -0.37 -4.06 29.51
N THR A 275 0.66 -4.31 30.30
CA THR A 275 1.81 -3.39 30.37
C THR A 275 2.79 -3.67 29.23
N ILE A 276 3.39 -2.63 28.68
CA ILE A 276 4.37 -2.72 27.60
C ILE A 276 5.62 -1.96 28.06
N ASN A 277 6.77 -2.61 28.04
CA ASN A 277 8.05 -2.01 28.34
C ASN A 277 8.86 -1.81 27.05
N ASN A 278 9.14 -0.56 26.73
CA ASN A 278 9.89 -0.16 25.55
C ASN A 278 11.28 0.39 25.95
N PRO A 279 12.34 -0.45 25.93
CA PRO A 279 13.70 -0.04 26.25
C PRO A 279 14.47 0.50 25.03
N THR A 280 13.82 0.73 23.89
CA THR A 280 14.52 1.10 22.65
C THR A 280 15.11 2.51 22.66
N GLY A 281 14.73 3.34 23.66
CA GLY A 281 15.16 4.73 23.76
C GLY A 281 14.42 5.69 22.83
N VAL A 282 13.49 5.19 22.02
CA VAL A 282 12.65 5.96 21.10
C VAL A 282 11.20 5.51 21.18
N ALA A 283 10.25 6.41 20.92
CA ALA A 283 8.84 6.06 20.85
C ALA A 283 8.56 5.22 19.59
N LEU A 284 7.77 4.16 19.73
CA LEU A 284 7.48 3.23 18.64
C LEU A 284 6.11 3.51 18.02
N GLU A 285 6.06 3.79 16.72
CA GLU A 285 4.82 3.98 15.97
C GLU A 285 4.09 2.65 15.79
N VAL A 286 2.79 2.64 16.07
CA VAL A 286 1.93 1.46 15.96
C VAL A 286 1.24 1.44 14.60
N LEU A 287 1.27 0.28 13.93
CA LEU A 287 0.56 0.06 12.66
C LEU A 287 -0.91 -0.26 12.92
N ASP A 288 -1.17 -1.27 13.75
CA ASP A 288 -2.49 -1.71 14.14
C ASP A 288 -2.46 -2.44 15.49
N VAL A 289 -3.62 -2.44 16.15
CA VAL A 289 -3.86 -3.10 17.44
C VAL A 289 -5.06 -4.01 17.28
N THR A 290 -4.89 -5.31 17.49
CA THR A 290 -5.98 -6.29 17.51
C THR A 290 -6.23 -6.75 18.93
N VAL A 291 -7.48 -6.71 19.37
CA VAL A 291 -7.92 -7.22 20.67
C VAL A 291 -8.96 -8.31 20.47
N SER A 292 -8.81 -9.42 21.19
CA SER A 292 -9.76 -10.54 21.24
C SER A 292 -10.23 -10.74 22.68
N TRP A 293 -11.52 -11.00 22.88
CA TRP A 293 -12.13 -11.11 24.21
C TRP A 293 -13.36 -12.03 24.20
N ASN A 294 -13.73 -12.52 25.38
CA ASN A 294 -14.96 -13.27 25.61
C ASN A 294 -16.19 -12.34 25.50
N HIS A 295 -16.62 -12.08 24.27
CA HIS A 295 -17.64 -11.09 23.94
C HIS A 295 -19.07 -11.50 24.32
N ASP A 296 -19.37 -12.79 24.42
CA ASP A 296 -20.71 -13.36 24.61
C ASP A 296 -20.97 -13.80 26.06
N ALA A 297 -19.93 -14.24 26.78
CA ALA A 297 -20.02 -14.70 28.16
C ALA A 297 -19.05 -14.00 29.13
N GLY A 298 -18.38 -12.92 28.71
CA GLY A 298 -17.37 -12.25 29.54
C GLY A 298 -17.91 -11.54 30.79
N HIS A 299 -19.22 -11.30 30.88
CA HIS A 299 -19.89 -10.77 32.07
C HIS A 299 -20.73 -11.84 32.78
N LYS A 300 -20.55 -11.99 34.10
CA LYS A 300 -21.19 -13.05 34.90
C LYS A 300 -22.52 -12.65 35.57
N THR A 301 -22.78 -11.36 35.76
CA THR A 301 -23.94 -10.90 36.54
C THR A 301 -25.05 -10.33 35.63
N GLY A 302 -26.30 -10.33 36.09
CA GLY A 302 -27.41 -9.80 35.30
C GLY A 302 -27.82 -10.68 34.12
N SER A 303 -28.78 -10.19 33.33
CA SER A 303 -29.35 -10.90 32.18
C SER A 303 -28.53 -10.75 30.90
N ASP A 304 -27.80 -9.64 30.75
CA ASP A 304 -26.92 -9.41 29.61
C ASP A 304 -25.49 -9.83 29.97
N LYS A 305 -25.03 -10.94 29.41
CA LYS A 305 -23.68 -11.49 29.62
C LYS A 305 -22.65 -10.97 28.61
N THR A 306 -23.10 -10.17 27.64
CA THR A 306 -22.25 -9.71 26.55
C THR A 306 -21.26 -8.64 27.01
N LEU A 307 -20.12 -8.56 26.33
CA LEU A 307 -19.13 -7.51 26.46
C LEU A 307 -18.91 -6.83 25.11
N ARG A 308 -19.19 -5.53 25.08
CA ARG A 308 -18.93 -4.63 23.96
C ARG A 308 -17.78 -3.71 24.29
N LEU A 309 -16.82 -3.63 23.37
CA LEU A 309 -15.65 -2.77 23.47
C LEU A 309 -16.07 -1.31 23.19
N GLN A 310 -15.73 -0.40 24.11
CA GLN A 310 -16.15 1.00 24.03
C GLN A 310 -15.01 2.00 23.88
N LYS A 311 -13.82 1.67 24.40
CA LYS A 311 -12.68 2.59 24.44
C LYS A 311 -11.37 1.83 24.43
N ALA A 312 -10.35 2.38 23.77
CA ALA A 312 -8.98 1.90 23.85
C ALA A 312 -8.01 3.06 24.10
N GLU A 313 -7.06 2.83 25.00
CA GLU A 313 -6.14 3.85 25.50
C GLU A 313 -4.70 3.32 25.58
N LEU A 314 -3.75 4.15 25.17
CA LEU A 314 -2.32 3.95 25.33
C LEU A 314 -1.66 5.34 25.25
N ALA A 315 -1.12 5.81 26.37
CA ALA A 315 -0.63 7.20 26.52
C ALA A 315 -1.67 8.28 26.12
N GLY A 316 -2.96 7.93 26.20
CA GLY A 316 -4.09 8.73 25.75
C GLY A 316 -5.16 7.87 25.08
N THR A 317 -6.39 8.38 24.94
CA THR A 317 -7.44 7.68 24.20
C THR A 317 -7.16 7.75 22.69
N PHE A 318 -7.00 6.59 22.04
CA PHE A 318 -6.76 6.53 20.59
C PHE A 318 -7.95 5.97 19.81
N TRP A 319 -8.93 5.36 20.49
CA TRP A 319 -10.12 4.83 19.85
C TRP A 319 -11.33 4.82 20.81
N THR A 320 -12.52 5.06 20.25
CA THR A 320 -13.82 4.91 20.93
C THR A 320 -14.82 4.27 19.98
N GLY A 321 -15.81 3.55 20.51
CA GLY A 321 -16.82 2.88 19.71
C GLY A 321 -17.82 2.11 20.54
N ASN A 322 -18.50 1.14 19.91
CA ASN A 322 -19.38 0.18 20.59
C ASN A 322 -19.41 -1.12 19.77
N VAL A 323 -18.40 -1.96 19.95
CA VAL A 323 -18.18 -3.14 19.11
C VAL A 323 -18.55 -4.41 19.86
N TYR A 324 -19.42 -5.23 19.26
CA TYR A 324 -19.72 -6.60 19.69
C TYR A 324 -19.16 -7.58 18.66
N SER A 325 -18.04 -8.24 18.98
CA SER A 325 -17.31 -9.16 18.09
C SER A 325 -16.36 -10.01 18.92
N THR A 326 -15.96 -11.17 18.42
CA THR A 326 -14.93 -12.02 19.05
C THR A 326 -13.54 -11.37 19.04
N SER A 327 -13.25 -10.57 18.01
CA SER A 327 -12.04 -9.78 17.90
C SER A 327 -12.27 -8.50 17.10
N TYR A 328 -11.40 -7.50 17.29
CA TYR A 328 -11.46 -6.23 16.59
C TYR A 328 -10.07 -5.63 16.38
N THR A 329 -9.81 -5.16 15.15
CA THR A 329 -8.55 -4.51 14.77
C THR A 329 -8.76 -3.00 14.63
N ILE A 330 -7.98 -2.23 15.38
CA ILE A 330 -7.94 -0.78 15.35
C ILE A 330 -6.69 -0.35 14.57
N ILE A 331 -6.88 0.50 13.56
CA ILE A 331 -5.78 1.14 12.81
C ILE A 331 -5.68 2.60 13.28
N PRO A 332 -4.78 2.92 14.22
CA PRO A 332 -4.65 4.28 14.74
C PRO A 332 -3.94 5.20 13.73
N THR A 333 -4.27 6.50 13.75
CA THR A 333 -3.65 7.48 12.85
C THR A 333 -2.30 8.00 13.34
N ASN A 334 -2.09 8.12 14.66
CA ASN A 334 -0.86 8.65 15.28
C ASN A 334 -0.62 8.04 16.67
N LEU A 335 -0.69 6.70 16.78
CA LEU A 335 -0.41 6.04 18.06
C LEU A 335 1.06 5.70 18.19
N THR A 336 1.66 6.05 19.35
CA THR A 336 3.02 5.66 19.70
C THR A 336 3.08 4.99 21.06
N ILE A 337 3.93 3.97 21.17
CA ILE A 337 4.32 3.37 22.45
C ILE A 337 5.47 4.25 22.98
N PRO A 338 5.31 4.96 24.11
CA PRO A 338 6.36 5.80 24.66
C PRO A 338 7.55 4.96 25.13
N THR A 339 8.68 5.60 25.42
CA THR A 339 9.84 4.93 26.03
C THR A 339 9.54 4.57 27.49
N GLY A 340 10.14 3.48 27.96
CA GLY A 340 9.87 2.94 29.30
C GLY A 340 8.56 2.16 29.36
N THR A 341 7.94 2.12 30.55
CA THR A 341 6.73 1.34 30.79
C THR A 341 5.48 2.15 30.47
N SER A 342 4.59 1.56 29.67
CA SER A 342 3.26 2.07 29.35
C SER A 342 2.22 0.98 29.56
N THR A 343 0.93 1.34 29.57
CA THR A 343 -0.17 0.37 29.69
C THR A 343 -1.17 0.63 28.59
N ILE A 344 -1.49 -0.41 27.83
CA ILE A 344 -2.61 -0.40 26.90
C ILE A 344 -3.86 -0.89 27.65
N ILE A 345 -4.97 -0.16 27.51
CA ILE A 345 -6.20 -0.39 28.26
C ILE A 345 -7.37 -0.40 27.29
N PHE A 346 -8.15 -1.48 27.32
CA PHE A 346 -9.43 -1.63 26.62
C PHE A 346 -10.55 -1.58 27.64
N THR A 347 -11.53 -0.69 27.45
CA THR A 347 -12.67 -0.54 28.36
C THR A 347 -13.95 -1.04 27.70
N PHE A 348 -14.70 -1.85 28.45
CA PHE A 348 -15.97 -2.42 28.03
C PHE A 348 -17.15 -1.70 28.71
N HIS A 349 -18.34 -1.85 28.13
CA HIS A 349 -19.55 -1.25 28.68
C HIS A 349 -19.95 -1.80 30.07
N GLN A 350 -19.59 -3.05 30.36
CA GLN A 350 -19.88 -3.78 31.60
C GLN A 350 -18.61 -4.38 32.21
N THR A 351 -18.71 -4.95 33.41
CA THR A 351 -17.53 -5.53 34.07
C THR A 351 -17.11 -6.84 33.42
N TYR A 352 -15.82 -6.94 33.12
CA TYR A 352 -15.22 -8.15 32.57
C TYR A 352 -14.83 -9.06 33.73
N THR A 353 -15.47 -10.23 33.83
CA THR A 353 -15.40 -11.12 35.00
C THR A 353 -15.17 -12.59 34.65
N GLN A 354 -15.21 -12.95 33.35
CA GLN A 354 -15.04 -14.32 32.89
C GLN A 354 -14.14 -14.39 31.66
N THR A 355 -13.00 -15.06 31.78
CA THR A 355 -12.18 -15.41 30.63
C THR A 355 -12.53 -16.80 30.10
N ASP A 356 -12.21 -17.05 28.83
CA ASP A 356 -12.34 -18.38 28.21
C ASP A 356 -11.04 -18.86 27.54
N GLY A 357 -9.95 -18.09 27.65
CA GLY A 357 -8.65 -18.38 27.04
C GLY A 357 -8.53 -17.90 25.60
N THR A 358 -9.53 -17.19 25.08
CA THR A 358 -9.46 -16.52 23.77
C THR A 358 -8.92 -15.09 23.86
N GLU A 359 -8.69 -14.59 25.08
CA GLU A 359 -8.12 -13.28 25.34
C GLU A 359 -6.77 -13.12 24.65
N ARG A 360 -6.62 -12.02 23.90
CA ARG A 360 -5.37 -11.70 23.23
C ARG A 360 -5.27 -10.23 22.89
N ILE A 361 -4.10 -9.64 23.10
CA ILE A 361 -3.72 -8.32 22.62
C ILE A 361 -2.54 -8.49 21.66
N PHE A 362 -2.72 -8.09 20.42
CA PHE A 362 -1.72 -8.19 19.36
C PHE A 362 -1.46 -6.82 18.74
N ILE A 363 -0.20 -6.39 18.69
CA ILE A 363 0.19 -5.05 18.22
C ILE A 363 1.27 -5.19 17.15
N ASN A 364 0.99 -4.69 15.95
CA ASN A 364 1.98 -4.55 14.89
C ASN A 364 2.67 -3.19 14.99
N ILE A 365 3.99 -3.17 14.89
CA ILE A 365 4.79 -1.94 15.02
C ILE A 365 5.18 -1.43 13.62
N ALA A 366 4.88 -0.17 13.34
CA ALA A 366 5.20 0.52 12.07
C ALA A 366 6.62 1.09 12.05
N THR A 367 7.25 1.31 13.22
CA THR A 367 8.61 1.83 13.33
C THR A 367 9.60 1.03 12.49
N ASN A 368 10.42 1.74 11.70
CA ASN A 368 11.43 1.14 10.84
C ASN A 368 12.45 0.31 11.65
N GLY A 369 12.55 -0.99 11.36
CA GLY A 369 13.36 -1.96 12.10
C GLY A 369 12.57 -2.83 13.07
N CYS A 370 11.34 -2.43 13.43
CA CYS A 370 10.49 -3.16 14.38
C CYS A 370 9.38 -3.98 13.73
N GLN A 371 9.22 -3.94 12.40
CA GLN A 371 8.07 -4.57 11.71
C GLN A 371 8.03 -6.12 11.82
N LEU A 372 9.13 -6.74 12.25
CA LEU A 372 9.23 -8.19 12.47
C LEU A 372 9.08 -8.59 13.95
N TYR A 373 8.84 -7.62 14.84
CA TYR A 373 8.73 -7.82 16.28
C TYR A 373 7.37 -7.32 16.77
N PRO A 374 6.25 -7.98 16.40
CA PRO A 374 4.94 -7.66 16.96
C PRO A 374 4.92 -7.98 18.46
N ILE A 375 4.11 -7.24 19.21
CA ILE A 375 3.84 -7.52 20.62
C ILE A 375 2.61 -8.41 20.65
N ASP A 376 2.74 -9.61 21.21
CA ASP A 376 1.69 -10.61 21.27
C ASP A 376 1.56 -11.13 22.69
N SER A 377 0.44 -10.87 23.34
CA SER A 377 0.23 -11.24 24.75
C SER A 377 0.29 -12.75 25.03
N ASN A 378 0.21 -13.59 23.99
CA ASN A 378 0.26 -15.05 24.09
C ASN A 378 1.68 -15.64 23.99
N ASN A 379 2.70 -14.84 23.64
CA ASN A 379 4.11 -15.24 23.64
C ASN A 379 4.83 -14.71 24.88
#